data_AF-A0A6A9QG49-F1
#
_entry.id   AF-A0A6A9QG49-F1
#
_cell.length_a   1.000
_cell.length_b   1.000
_cell.length_c   1.000
_cell.angle_alpha   90.00
_cell.angle_beta   90.00
_cell.angle_gamma   90.00
#
_symmetry.space_group_name_H-M   'P 1'
#
loop_
_entity.id
_entity.type
_entity.pdbx_description
1 polymer ?
#
loop_
_entity_poly.entity_id
_entity_poly.type
_entity_poly.pdbx_seq_one_letter_code
_entity_poly.pdbx_strand_id
1 'polypeptide(L)'
;MNIVDIRRCKYTEIDIIDDPQKVIKILGNPIKIINVNEEKESFPDLFFTCRFWEAHEVLEKIWINEGDEKRKKYLQALIFLCASMIHYLKGHEKVSDDLLNKALSLISELPEDLLPLFYISIALDS
;
A
#
# COMPACT_ATOMS: atom_id res chain seq x y z
N MET A 1 0.67 25.41 4.93
CA MET A 1 1.02 24.02 5.24
C MET A 1 -0.22 23.21 4.99
N ASN A 2 -0.27 22.55 3.84
CA ASN A 2 -1.39 21.71 3.43
C ASN A 2 -1.02 20.24 3.69
N ILE A 3 -1.33 19.76 4.91
CA ILE A 3 -1.14 18.36 5.29
C ILE A 3 -2.38 17.59 4.87
N VAL A 4 -2.19 16.56 4.05
CA VAL A 4 -3.25 15.67 3.55
C VAL A 4 -3.51 14.55 4.52
N ASP A 5 -2.44 13.94 5.04
CA ASP A 5 -2.55 12.79 5.94
C ASP A 5 -1.35 12.73 6.89
N ILE A 6 -1.59 12.20 8.09
CA ILE A 6 -0.54 11.88 9.06
C ILE A 6 -0.82 10.48 9.57
N ARG A 7 0.14 9.58 9.37
CA ARG A 7 0.00 8.18 9.77
C ARG A 7 1.23 7.77 10.57
N ARG A 8 1.04 6.86 11.53
CA ARG A 8 2.14 6.33 12.34
C ARG A 8 2.16 4.81 12.26
N CYS A 9 3.19 4.27 11.61
CA CYS A 9 3.51 2.85 11.56
C CYS A 9 4.97 2.66 12.01
N LYS A 10 5.84 2.16 11.12
CA LYS A 10 7.29 2.11 11.34
C LYS A 10 7.89 3.49 11.56
N TYR A 11 7.42 4.48 10.80
CA TYR A 11 7.74 5.89 10.95
C TYR A 11 6.45 6.71 11.07
N THR A 12 6.57 7.96 11.52
CA THR A 12 5.51 8.95 11.32
C THR A 12 5.65 9.49 9.90
N GLU A 13 4.68 9.17 9.05
CA GLU A 13 4.57 9.68 7.69
C GLU A 13 3.64 10.89 7.67
N ILE A 14 4.01 11.89 6.86
CA ILE A 14 3.26 13.11 6.70
C ILE A 14 3.15 13.37 5.20
N ASP A 15 1.94 13.21 4.67
CA ASP A 15 1.65 13.49 3.27
C ASP A 15 1.24 14.95 3.14
N ILE A 16 1.86 15.66 2.20
CA ILE A 16 1.60 17.08 1.98
C ILE A 16 1.41 17.39 0.50
N ILE A 17 0.59 18.40 0.22
CA ILE A 17 0.49 19.05 -1.10
C ILE A 17 0.91 20.51 -0.90
N ASP A 18 2.17 20.70 -0.53
CA ASP A 18 2.79 22.00 -0.24
C ASP A 18 4.32 21.84 -0.30
N ASP A 19 5.05 22.94 -0.19
CA ASP A 19 6.50 22.94 -0.05
C ASP A 19 6.93 22.20 1.26
N PRO A 20 7.73 21.11 1.17
CA PRO A 20 8.25 20.38 2.33
C PRO A 20 9.00 21.26 3.34
N GLN A 21 9.64 22.35 2.91
CA GLN A 21 10.37 23.25 3.81
C GLN A 21 9.49 23.85 4.91
N LYS A 22 8.18 24.03 4.63
CA LYS A 22 7.23 24.52 5.64
C LYS A 22 7.04 23.51 6.78
N VAL A 23 7.03 22.21 6.48
CA VAL A 23 6.94 21.14 7.49
C VAL A 23 8.25 21.02 8.25
N ILE A 24 9.38 21.04 7.54
CA ILE A 24 10.73 20.92 8.14
C ILE A 24 10.97 22.03 9.17
N LYS A 25 10.55 23.26 8.88
CA LYS A 25 10.69 24.39 9.81
C LYS A 25 9.94 24.20 11.13
N ILE A 26 8.87 23.41 11.14
CA ILE A 26 8.00 23.20 12.31
C ILE A 26 8.40 21.92 13.06
N LEU A 27 8.59 20.82 12.34
CA LEU A 27 8.78 19.48 12.90
C LEU A 27 10.24 19.02 12.92
N GLY A 28 11.14 19.75 12.26
CA GLY A 28 12.54 19.39 12.12
C GLY A 28 12.83 18.57 10.85
N ASN A 29 14.07 18.11 10.73
CA ASN A 29 14.52 17.38 9.54
C ASN A 29 13.94 15.96 9.51
N PRO A 30 13.30 15.54 8.41
CA PRO A 30 12.81 14.18 8.25
C PRO A 30 13.97 13.22 7.96
N ILE A 31 13.73 11.94 8.22
CA ILE A 31 14.68 10.86 7.89
C ILE A 31 14.81 10.70 6.35
N LYS A 32 13.68 10.80 5.64
CA LYS A 32 13.59 10.71 4.18
C LYS A 32 12.49 11.67 3.70
N ILE A 33 12.73 12.33 2.57
CA ILE A 33 11.71 13.07 1.81
C ILE A 33 11.47 12.26 0.56
N ILE A 34 10.21 12.00 0.22
CA ILE A 34 9.84 11.22 -0.95
C ILE A 34 9.01 12.08 -1.89
N ASN A 35 9.41 12.13 -3.16
CA ASN A 35 8.56 12.67 -4.22
C ASN A 35 7.86 11.52 -4.95
N VAL A 36 6.59 11.31 -4.64
CA VAL A 36 5.77 10.20 -5.18
C VAL A 36 5.70 10.16 -6.71
N ASN A 37 5.93 11.29 -7.39
CA ASN A 37 5.92 11.36 -8.86
C ASN A 37 7.25 10.99 -9.50
N GLU A 38 8.35 10.99 -8.74
CA GLU A 38 9.71 10.77 -9.24
C GLU A 38 10.29 9.44 -8.76
N GLU A 39 10.04 9.08 -7.50
CA GLU A 39 10.51 7.83 -6.91
C GLU A 39 9.55 6.68 -7.23
N LYS A 40 10.09 5.65 -7.89
CA LYS A 40 9.41 4.37 -8.07
C LYS A 40 10.08 3.34 -7.18
N GLU A 41 9.31 2.79 -6.24
CA GLU A 41 9.73 1.71 -5.35
C GLU A 41 8.87 0.47 -5.67
N SER A 42 9.46 -0.71 -5.51
CA SER A 42 8.76 -1.98 -5.76
C SER A 42 7.62 -2.17 -4.76
N PHE A 43 6.63 -3.00 -5.10
CA PHE A 43 5.53 -3.33 -4.17
C PHE A 43 6.06 -3.88 -2.82
N PRO A 44 7.00 -4.85 -2.78
CA PRO A 44 7.54 -5.35 -1.52
C PRO A 44 8.17 -4.25 -0.66
N ASP A 45 8.97 -3.37 -1.25
CA ASP A 45 9.65 -2.29 -0.51
C ASP A 45 8.63 -1.33 0.11
N LEU A 46 7.63 -0.92 -0.67
CA LEU A 46 6.55 -0.05 -0.21
C LEU A 46 5.74 -0.73 0.91
N PHE A 47 5.34 -1.99 0.71
CA PHE A 47 4.51 -2.71 1.66
C PHE A 47 5.23 -2.91 3.01
N PHE A 48 6.48 -3.37 2.99
CA PHE A 48 7.25 -3.62 4.21
C PHE A 48 7.77 -2.35 4.89
N THR A 49 7.69 -1.19 4.23
CA THR A 49 7.95 0.11 4.84
C THR A 49 6.69 0.82 5.34
N CYS A 50 5.52 0.16 5.29
CA CYS A 50 4.19 0.69 5.63
C CYS A 50 3.65 1.78 4.69
N ARG A 51 4.21 1.93 3.48
CA ARG A 51 3.72 2.84 2.44
C ARG A 51 2.56 2.20 1.67
N PHE A 52 1.49 1.89 2.41
CA PHE A 52 0.37 1.11 1.91
C PHE A 52 -0.45 1.82 0.82
N TRP A 53 -0.43 3.16 0.81
CA TRP A 53 -1.08 3.94 -0.26
C TRP A 53 -0.39 3.65 -1.59
N GLU A 54 0.91 3.90 -1.66
CA GLU A 54 1.68 3.73 -2.89
C GLU A 54 1.79 2.26 -3.28
N ALA A 55 1.88 1.35 -2.30
CA ALA A 55 1.83 -0.08 -2.54
C ALA A 55 0.52 -0.49 -3.25
N HIS A 56 -0.64 0.05 -2.83
CA HIS A 56 -1.90 -0.28 -3.52
C HIS A 56 -1.95 0.28 -4.93
N GLU A 57 -1.41 1.49 -5.18
CA GLU A 57 -1.41 2.09 -6.52
C GLU A 57 -0.53 1.29 -7.50
N VAL A 58 0.61 0.76 -7.03
CA VAL A 58 1.45 -0.15 -7.83
C VAL A 58 0.68 -1.43 -8.17
N LEU A 59 0.05 -2.05 -7.18
CA LEU A 59 -0.74 -3.28 -7.39
C LEU A 59 -1.94 -3.06 -8.32
N GLU A 60 -2.64 -1.93 -8.20
CA GLU A 60 -3.80 -1.59 -9.03
C GLU A 60 -3.42 -1.45 -10.51
N LYS A 61 -2.26 -0.84 -10.80
CA LYS A 61 -1.73 -0.74 -12.17
C LYS A 61 -1.48 -2.11 -12.79
N ILE A 62 -0.97 -3.07 -12.01
CA ILE A 62 -0.78 -4.46 -12.46
C ILE A 62 -2.15 -5.12 -12.65
N TRP A 63 -3.06 -4.96 -11.68
CA TRP A 63 -4.39 -5.57 -11.66
C TRP A 63 -5.25 -5.18 -12.86
N ILE A 64 -5.22 -3.91 -13.30
CA ILE A 64 -5.97 -3.43 -14.46
C ILE A 64 -5.60 -4.20 -15.74
N ASN A 65 -4.34 -4.58 -15.87
CA ASN A 65 -3.79 -5.23 -17.06
C ASN A 65 -3.70 -6.76 -16.94
N GLU A 66 -4.07 -7.33 -15.78
CA GLU A 66 -3.98 -8.76 -15.54
C GLU A 66 -5.12 -9.52 -16.24
N GLY A 67 -4.71 -10.55 -17.00
CA GLY A 67 -5.60 -11.43 -17.76
C GLY A 67 -5.81 -12.81 -17.16
N ASP A 68 -4.91 -13.27 -16.27
CA ASP A 68 -5.13 -14.50 -15.51
C ASP A 68 -6.05 -14.23 -14.31
N GLU A 69 -7.23 -14.86 -14.31
CA GLU A 69 -8.26 -14.62 -13.29
C GLU A 69 -7.79 -14.96 -11.86
N LYS A 70 -6.93 -15.97 -11.69
CA LYS A 70 -6.43 -16.33 -10.35
C LYS A 70 -5.45 -15.28 -9.84
N ARG A 71 -4.52 -14.84 -10.69
CA ARG A 71 -3.57 -13.79 -10.36
C ARG A 71 -4.25 -12.45 -10.15
N LYS A 72 -5.27 -12.13 -10.97
CA LYS A 72 -6.12 -10.95 -10.80
C LYS A 72 -6.82 -10.94 -9.45
N LYS A 73 -7.37 -12.08 -9.04
CA LYS A 73 -7.99 -12.24 -7.72
C LYS A 73 -6.99 -12.08 -6.57
N TYR A 74 -5.79 -12.63 -6.72
CA TYR A 74 -4.71 -12.47 -5.73
C TYR A 74 -4.26 -11.01 -5.61
N LEU A 75 -4.06 -10.30 -6.73
CA LEU A 75 -3.78 -8.87 -6.77
C LEU A 75 -4.88 -8.06 -6.07
N GLN A 76 -6.15 -8.36 -6.34
CA GLN A 76 -7.27 -7.70 -5.69
C GLN A 76 -7.27 -7.92 -4.17
N ALA A 77 -6.90 -9.12 -3.71
CA ALA A 77 -6.76 -9.40 -2.28
C ALA A 77 -5.65 -8.57 -1.64
N LEU A 78 -4.50 -8.42 -2.30
CA LEU A 78 -3.40 -7.57 -1.82
C LEU A 78 -3.80 -6.09 -1.80
N ILE A 79 -4.57 -5.62 -2.79
CA ILE A 79 -5.11 -4.24 -2.81
C ILE A 79 -6.04 -4.01 -1.61
N PHE A 80 -6.95 -4.95 -1.34
CA PHE A 80 -7.81 -4.87 -0.15
C PHE A 80 -7.02 -4.90 1.15
N LEU A 81 -5.95 -5.70 1.22
CA LEU A 81 -5.05 -5.72 2.36
C LEU A 81 -4.39 -4.36 2.58
N CYS A 82 -3.82 -3.74 1.54
CA CYS A 82 -3.25 -2.39 1.63
C CYS A 82 -4.30 -1.36 2.10
N ALA A 83 -5.49 -1.37 1.50
CA ALA A 83 -6.58 -0.47 1.89
C ALA A 83 -7.00 -0.68 3.35
N SER A 84 -7.10 -1.93 3.79
CA SER A 84 -7.39 -2.29 5.18
C SER A 84 -6.37 -1.68 6.14
N MET A 85 -5.07 -1.79 5.83
CA MET A 85 -4.00 -1.23 6.66
C MET A 85 -4.05 0.30 6.73
N ILE A 86 -4.37 0.98 5.63
CA ILE A 86 -4.56 2.45 5.62
C ILE A 86 -5.70 2.83 6.56
N HIS A 87 -6.83 2.13 6.49
CA HIS A 87 -7.98 2.39 7.37
C HIS A 87 -7.67 2.09 8.83
N TYR A 88 -6.91 1.03 9.12
CA TYR A 88 -6.45 0.72 10.47
C TYR A 88 -5.61 1.86 11.06
N LEU A 89 -4.62 2.36 10.31
CA LEU A 89 -3.75 3.47 10.74
C LEU A 89 -4.51 4.79 10.96
N LYS A 90 -5.70 4.94 10.37
CA LYS A 90 -6.61 6.08 10.57
C LYS A 90 -7.59 5.89 11.74
N GLY A 91 -7.54 4.76 12.44
CA GLY A 91 -8.50 4.40 13.50
C GLY A 91 -9.88 3.99 12.96
N HIS A 92 -10.00 3.68 11.67
CA HIS A 92 -11.23 3.21 11.05
C HIS A 92 -11.35 1.68 11.13
N GLU A 93 -11.25 1.12 12.34
CA GLU A 93 -11.11 -0.32 12.60
C GLU A 93 -12.20 -1.16 11.92
N LYS A 94 -13.48 -0.77 12.03
CA LYS A 94 -14.57 -1.50 11.39
C LYS A 94 -14.42 -1.60 9.87
N VAL A 95 -14.00 -0.51 9.21
CA VAL A 95 -13.78 -0.51 7.75
C VAL A 95 -12.55 -1.34 7.40
N SER A 96 -11.51 -1.27 8.24
CA SER A 96 -10.32 -2.10 8.09
C SER A 96 -10.67 -3.59 8.15
N ASP A 97 -11.45 -4.01 9.13
CA ASP A 97 -11.90 -5.41 9.31
C ASP A 97 -12.74 -5.88 8.12
N ASP A 98 -13.68 -5.05 7.64
CA ASP A 98 -14.50 -5.37 6.48
C ASP A 98 -13.66 -5.58 5.21
N LEU A 99 -12.62 -4.76 5.01
CA LEU A 99 -11.69 -4.90 3.88
C LEU A 99 -10.77 -6.12 4.04
N LEU A 100 -10.30 -6.38 5.26
CA LEU A 100 -9.46 -7.54 5.55
C LEU A 100 -10.21 -8.85 5.32
N ASN A 101 -11.48 -8.92 5.75
CA ASN A 101 -12.34 -10.07 5.51
C ASN A 101 -12.55 -10.33 4.01
N LYS A 102 -12.69 -9.27 3.19
CA LYS A 102 -12.75 -9.41 1.73
C LYS A 102 -11.45 -9.96 1.15
N ALA A 103 -10.30 -9.46 1.60
CA ALA A 103 -9.00 -9.97 1.18
C ALA A 103 -8.85 -11.47 1.52
N LEU A 104 -9.20 -11.86 2.76
CA LEU A 104 -9.14 -13.24 3.22
C LEU A 104 -10.09 -14.17 2.44
N SER A 105 -11.31 -13.72 2.14
CA SER A 105 -12.26 -14.47 1.31
C SER A 105 -11.65 -14.78 -0.05
N LEU A 106 -11.08 -13.77 -0.72
CA LEU A 106 -10.45 -13.96 -2.03
C LEU A 106 -9.27 -14.94 -1.99
N ILE A 107 -8.42 -14.84 -0.96
CA ILE A 107 -7.27 -15.74 -0.78
C ILE A 107 -7.73 -17.18 -0.52
N SER A 108 -8.79 -17.38 0.27
CA SER A 108 -9.30 -18.71 0.61
C SER A 108 -9.87 -19.49 -0.58
N GLU A 109 -10.22 -18.79 -1.67
CA GLU A 109 -10.72 -19.40 -2.90
C GLU A 109 -9.58 -19.78 -3.88
N LEU A 110 -8.34 -19.41 -3.58
CA LEU A 110 -7.18 -19.68 -4.43
C LEU A 110 -6.47 -20.98 -3.99
N PRO A 111 -5.86 -21.74 -4.93
CA PRO A 111 -5.03 -22.88 -4.55
C PRO A 111 -3.82 -22.41 -3.74
N GLU A 112 -3.67 -22.92 -2.52
CA GLU A 112 -2.62 -22.50 -1.57
C GLU A 112 -1.21 -22.62 -2.17
N ASP A 113 -0.96 -23.70 -2.91
CA ASP A 113 0.32 -23.99 -3.55
C ASP A 113 0.77 -22.93 -4.57
N LEU A 114 -0.19 -22.15 -5.11
CA LEU A 114 0.09 -21.09 -6.09
C LEU A 114 0.40 -19.73 -5.45
N LEU A 115 0.03 -19.52 -4.18
CA LEU A 115 0.20 -18.22 -3.52
C LEU A 115 1.67 -17.76 -3.50
N PRO A 116 2.66 -18.62 -3.19
CA PRO A 116 4.07 -18.21 -3.26
C PRO A 116 4.51 -17.82 -4.67
N LEU A 117 4.01 -18.51 -5.71
CA LEU A 117 4.35 -18.23 -7.10
C LEU A 117 3.76 -16.90 -7.56
N PHE A 118 2.52 -16.60 -7.19
CA PHE A 118 1.89 -15.31 -7.46
C PHE A 118 2.64 -14.17 -6.78
N TYR A 119 3.01 -14.36 -5.50
CA TYR A 119 3.80 -13.36 -4.78
C TYR A 119 5.12 -13.05 -5.47
N ILE A 120 5.90 -14.09 -5.81
CA ILE A 120 7.20 -13.92 -6.49
C ILE A 120 7.02 -13.22 -7.84
N SER A 121 6.03 -13.63 -8.64
CA SER A 121 5.76 -13.01 -9.93
C SER A 121 5.41 -11.52 -9.79
N ILE A 122 4.54 -11.17 -8.84
CA ILE A 122 4.16 -9.76 -8.61
C ILE A 122 5.35 -8.95 -8.11
N ALA A 123 6.15 -9.50 -7.19
CA ALA A 123 7.34 -8.83 -6.67
C ALA A 123 8.40 -8.54 -7.75
N LEU A 124 8.48 -9.38 -8.79
CA LEU A 124 9.39 -9.17 -9.92
C LEU A 124 8.83 -8.18 -10.96
N ASP A 125 7.50 -8.07 -11.06
CA ASP A 125 6.82 -7.22 -12.05
C ASP A 125 6.48 -5.82 -11.52
N SER A 126 6.73 -5.56 -10.22
CA SER A 126 6.37 -4.31 -9.52
C SER A 126 7.50 -3.29 -9.45
#